data_AF-A0A953JH42-F1
#
_entry.id   AF-A0A953JH42-F1
#
_cell.length_a   1.000
_cell.length_b   1.000
_cell.length_c   1.000
_cell.angle_alpha   90.00
_cell.angle_beta   90.00
_cell.angle_gamma   90.00
#
_symmetry.space_group_name_H-M   'P 1'
#
loop_
_entity.id
_entity.type
_entity.pdbx_description
1 polymer ?
#
loop_
_entity_poly.entity_id
_entity_poly.type
_entity_poly.pdbx_seq_one_letter_code
_entity_poly.pdbx_strand_id
1 'polypeptide(L)'
;MPTKPKPQPRSAVAEHRRRLRSRGLQRVEVQVRGEDAPLVRAVAAALADPERAAAARALLRGRFAPAPTRSLKDLLASAPLDGVELDRSRDTGRAVDL
;
A
#
# COMPACT_ATOMS: atom_id res chain seq x y z
N MET A 1 44.07 -23.49 -5.02
CA MET A 1 42.89 -23.25 -4.15
C MET A 1 42.55 -21.77 -4.20
N PRO A 2 41.33 -21.37 -4.58
CA PRO A 2 40.95 -19.95 -4.58
C PRO A 2 40.80 -19.48 -3.13
N THR A 3 41.57 -18.45 -2.77
CA THR A 3 41.51 -17.80 -1.45
C THR A 3 40.20 -17.03 -1.32
N LYS A 4 39.46 -17.27 -0.22
CA LYS A 4 38.21 -16.54 0.06
C LYS A 4 38.52 -15.04 0.22
N PRO A 5 37.77 -14.14 -0.42
CA PRO A 5 38.00 -12.71 -0.27
C PRO A 5 37.69 -12.28 1.18
N LYS A 6 38.59 -11.48 1.76
CA LYS A 6 38.48 -10.94 3.11
C LYS A 6 37.25 -10.01 3.19
N PRO A 7 36.36 -10.14 4.20
CA PRO A 7 35.16 -9.32 4.28
C PRO A 7 35.56 -7.84 4.44
N GLN A 8 35.19 -7.00 3.48
CA GLN A 8 35.39 -5.56 3.59
C GLN A 8 34.46 -4.99 4.67
N PRO A 9 34.94 -4.06 5.50
CA PRO A 9 34.09 -3.39 6.48
C PRO A 9 32.95 -2.69 5.75
N ARG A 10 31.73 -2.87 6.26
CA ARG A 10 30.54 -2.19 5.72
C ARG A 10 30.77 -0.69 5.82
N SER A 11 30.52 0.03 4.72
CA SER A 11 30.67 1.48 4.72
C SER A 11 29.79 2.12 5.79
N ALA A 12 30.24 3.23 6.38
CA ALA A 12 29.47 3.99 7.37
C ALA A 12 28.05 4.33 6.87
N VAL A 13 27.92 4.54 5.56
CA VAL A 13 26.64 4.73 4.85
C VAL A 13 25.76 3.49 4.91
N ALA A 14 26.31 2.30 4.68
CA ALA A 14 25.56 1.04 4.76
C ALA A 14 25.05 0.75 6.18
N GLU A 15 25.85 1.07 7.21
CA GLU A 15 25.42 0.94 8.60
C GLU A 15 24.35 1.95 8.98
N HIS A 16 24.52 3.22 8.60
CA HIS A 16 23.51 4.25 8.81
C HIS A 16 22.17 3.84 8.17
N ARG A 17 22.20 3.33 6.94
CA ARG A 17 21.01 2.80 6.25
C ARG A 17 20.40 1.60 6.96
N ARG A 18 21.21 0.70 7.52
CA ARG A 18 20.73 -0.41 8.34
C ARG A 18 20.00 0.12 9.58
N ARG A 19 20.57 1.11 10.27
CA ARG A 19 19.98 1.75 11.47
C ARG A 19 18.65 2.45 11.15
N LEU A 20 18.53 3.10 9.98
CA LEU A 20 17.27 3.70 9.56
C LEU A 20 16.19 2.63 9.30
N ARG A 21 16.53 1.53 8.62
CA ARG A 21 15.58 0.44 8.36
C ARG A 21 15.11 -0.25 9.64
N SER A 22 16.01 -0.47 10.61
CA SER A 22 15.60 -1.02 11.91
C SER A 22 14.66 -0.11 12.71
N ARG A 23 14.59 1.18 12.36
CA ARG A 23 13.64 2.16 12.92
C ARG A 23 12.36 2.29 12.09
N GLY A 24 12.15 1.42 11.10
CA GLY A 24 10.96 1.43 10.23
C GLY A 24 11.00 2.49 9.12
N LEU A 25 12.14 3.17 8.91
CA LEU A 25 12.30 4.17 7.86
C LEU A 25 12.78 3.50 6.57
N GLN A 26 12.00 3.66 5.50
CA GLN A 26 12.32 3.18 4.16
C GLN A 26 12.71 4.36 3.27
N ARG A 27 13.81 4.20 2.51
CA ARG A 27 14.18 5.18 1.49
C ARG A 27 13.35 4.94 0.24
N VAL A 28 12.77 6.02 -0.29
CA VAL A 28 12.05 6.06 -1.56
C VAL A 28 12.72 7.10 -2.43
N GLU A 29 12.91 6.77 -3.71
CA GLU A 29 13.38 7.71 -4.72
C GLU A 29 12.18 8.26 -5.48
N VAL A 30 12.09 9.57 -5.60
CA VAL A 30 10.94 10.27 -6.18
C VAL A 30 11.43 11.32 -7.17
N GLN A 31 10.77 11.39 -8.32
CA GLN A 31 10.99 12.41 -9.33
C GLN A 31 9.77 13.33 -9.33
N VAL A 32 10.00 14.63 -9.14
CA VAL A 32 8.97 15.66 -9.11
C VAL A 32 9.52 16.92 -9.78
N ARG A 33 8.64 17.88 -10.07
CA ARG A 33 9.08 19.21 -10.52
C ARG A 33 9.83 19.93 -9.40
N GLY A 34 10.72 20.83 -9.78
CA GLY A 34 11.61 21.52 -8.82
C GLY A 34 10.82 22.27 -7.74
N GLU A 35 9.73 22.91 -8.14
CA GLU A 35 8.80 23.64 -7.27
C GLU A 35 8.10 22.76 -6.24
N ASP A 36 7.90 21.47 -6.54
CA ASP A 36 7.20 20.52 -5.66
C ASP A 36 8.16 19.81 -4.69
N ALA A 37 9.47 19.85 -4.94
CA ALA A 37 10.46 19.17 -4.10
C ALA A 37 10.41 19.59 -2.61
N PRO A 38 10.23 20.87 -2.24
CA PRO A 38 10.02 21.27 -0.85
C PRO A 38 8.75 20.65 -0.23
N LEU A 39 7.65 20.59 -0.99
CA LEU A 39 6.39 20.01 -0.53
C LEU A 39 6.55 18.52 -0.25
N VAL A 40 7.15 17.76 -1.16
CA VAL A 40 7.40 16.32 -0.98
C VAL A 40 8.27 16.05 0.25
N ARG A 41 9.30 16.89 0.50
CA ARG A 41 10.11 16.81 1.71
C ARG A 41 9.28 17.05 2.98
N ALA A 42 8.41 18.06 2.97
CA ALA A 42 7.53 18.36 4.10
C ALA A 42 6.54 17.22 4.39
N VAL A 43 5.99 16.60 3.34
CA VAL A 43 5.11 15.42 3.46
C VAL A 43 5.87 14.24 4.07
N ALA A 44 7.08 13.95 3.58
CA ALA A 44 7.92 12.88 4.14
C ALA A 44 8.27 13.14 5.62
N ALA A 45 8.57 14.38 5.99
CA ALA A 45 8.83 14.78 7.37
C ALA A 45 7.58 14.60 8.26
N ALA A 46 6.41 15.01 7.80
CA ALA A 46 5.16 14.83 8.52
C ALA A 46 4.79 13.35 8.72
N LEU A 47 5.15 12.48 7.78
CA LEU A 47 4.96 11.03 7.89
C LEU A 47 5.94 10.35 8.86
N ALA A 48 7.11 10.95 9.07
CA ALA A 48 8.13 10.46 10.00
C ALA A 48 7.91 10.95 11.45
N ASP A 49 7.14 12.02 11.64
CA ASP A 49 6.80 12.60 12.94
C ASP A 49 5.63 11.82 13.60
N PRO A 50 5.83 11.15 14.75
CA PRO A 50 4.80 10.36 15.41
C PRO A 50 3.49 11.11 15.69
N GLU A 51 3.58 12.39 16.06
CA GLU A 51 2.42 13.22 16.41
C GLU A 51 1.57 13.57 15.19
N ARG A 52 2.20 13.70 14.02
CA ARG A 52 1.55 14.14 12.79
C ARG A 52 1.29 13.02 11.79
N ALA A 53 1.98 11.88 11.94
CA ALA A 53 1.97 10.81 10.95
C ALA A 53 0.57 10.19 10.76
N ALA A 54 -0.23 10.07 11.82
CA ALA A 54 -1.58 9.51 11.71
C ALA A 54 -2.49 10.40 10.85
N ALA A 55 -2.53 11.70 11.15
CA ALA A 55 -3.30 12.68 10.39
C ALA A 55 -2.81 12.80 8.94
N ALA A 56 -1.49 12.87 8.73
CA ALA A 56 -0.90 12.92 7.40
C ALA A 56 -1.26 11.68 6.56
N ARG A 57 -1.19 10.47 7.15
CA ARG A 57 -1.59 9.23 6.47
C ARG A 57 -3.06 9.22 6.08
N ALA A 58 -3.96 9.69 6.96
CA ALA A 58 -5.38 9.75 6.67
C ALA A 58 -5.69 10.67 5.48
N LEU A 59 -5.11 11.87 5.48
CA LEU A 59 -5.27 12.85 4.40
C LEU A 59 -4.75 12.31 3.07
N LEU A 60 -3.51 11.79 3.05
CA LEU A 60 -2.90 11.28 1.83
C LEU A 60 -3.66 10.08 1.26
N ARG A 61 -4.13 9.16 2.12
CA ARG A 61 -4.94 8.03 1.66
C ARG A 61 -6.29 8.48 1.11
N GLY A 62 -6.95 9.44 1.77
CA GLY A 62 -8.24 9.95 1.31
C GLY A 62 -8.17 10.60 -0.08
N ARG A 63 -7.02 11.20 -0.44
CA ARG A 63 -6.89 11.94 -1.69
C ARG A 63 -6.16 11.20 -2.82
N PHE A 64 -5.17 10.36 -2.48
CA PHE A 64 -4.23 9.80 -3.44
C PHE A 64 -4.11 8.27 -3.39
N ALA A 65 -4.60 7.59 -2.35
CA ALA A 65 -4.58 6.14 -2.40
C ALA A 65 -5.58 5.64 -3.45
N PRO A 66 -5.23 4.59 -4.21
CA PRO A 66 -6.21 3.92 -5.05
C PRO A 66 -7.41 3.54 -4.19
N ALA A 67 -8.62 3.71 -4.74
CA ALA A 67 -9.83 3.29 -4.06
C ALA A 67 -9.63 1.83 -3.61
N PRO A 68 -9.99 1.48 -2.35
CA PRO A 68 -9.87 0.11 -1.90
C PRO A 68 -10.57 -0.79 -2.92
N THR A 69 -9.90 -1.86 -3.33
CA THR A 69 -10.49 -2.87 -4.21
C THR A 69 -11.73 -3.40 -3.49
N ARG A 70 -12.91 -2.95 -3.93
CA ARG A 70 -14.18 -3.41 -3.38
C ARG A 70 -14.29 -4.90 -3.67
N SER A 71 -14.61 -5.69 -2.66
CA SER A 71 -14.93 -7.10 -2.90
C SER A 71 -16.23 -7.18 -3.71
N LEU A 72 -16.46 -8.30 -4.40
CA LEU A 72 -17.73 -8.54 -5.10
C LEU A 72 -18.92 -8.35 -4.14
N LYS A 73 -18.77 -8.76 -2.88
CA LYS A 73 -19.77 -8.56 -1.83
C LYS A 73 -20.06 -7.08 -1.59
N ASP A 74 -19.03 -6.24 -1.51
CA ASP A 74 -19.19 -4.79 -1.29
C ASP A 74 -19.87 -4.11 -2.50
N LEU A 75 -19.59 -4.60 -3.70
CA LEU A 75 -20.24 -4.13 -4.92
C LEU A 75 -21.72 -4.51 -4.93
N LEU A 76 -22.06 -5.76 -4.62
CA LEU A 76 -23.44 -6.22 -4.54
C LEU A 76 -24.23 -5.52 -3.44
N ALA A 77 -23.60 -5.26 -2.28
CA ALA A 77 -24.22 -4.53 -1.18
C ALA A 77 -24.44 -3.04 -1.49
N SER A 78 -23.68 -2.47 -2.42
CA SER A 78 -23.84 -1.08 -2.88
C SER A 78 -24.59 -0.96 -4.21
N ALA A 79 -25.04 -2.08 -4.79
CA ALA A 79 -25.81 -2.09 -6.01
C ALA A 79 -27.25 -1.61 -5.73
N PRO A 80 -27.85 -0.81 -6.63
CA PRO A 80 -29.27 -0.51 -6.56
C PRO A 80 -30.07 -1.75 -6.96
N LEU A 81 -30.46 -2.56 -5.96
CA LEU A 81 -31.22 -3.81 -6.16
C LEU A 81 -32.74 -3.57 -6.25
N ASP A 82 -33.17 -2.32 -6.36
CA ASP A 82 -34.58 -1.97 -6.52
C ASP A 82 -35.15 -2.67 -7.78
N GLY A 83 -36.18 -3.51 -7.57
CA GLY A 83 -36.83 -4.28 -8.64
C GLY A 83 -36.12 -5.58 -9.04
N VAL A 84 -35.08 -6.01 -8.31
CA VAL A 84 -34.43 -7.31 -8.52
C VAL A 84 -35.01 -8.35 -7.58
N GLU A 85 -35.76 -9.32 -8.12
CA GLU A 85 -36.21 -10.49 -7.36
C GLU A 85 -35.04 -11.45 -7.12
N LEU A 86 -34.67 -11.60 -5.85
CA LEU A 86 -33.57 -12.47 -5.40
C LEU A 86 -34.07 -13.85 -4.92
N ASP A 87 -35.37 -14.01 -4.79
CA ASP A 87 -36.04 -15.25 -4.43
C ASP A 87 -36.15 -16.17 -5.64
N ARG A 88 -35.10 -16.96 -5.87
CA ARG A 88 -35.15 -18.05 -6.85
C ARG A 88 -35.75 -19.29 -6.19
N SER A 89 -36.79 -19.86 -6.82
CA SER A 89 -37.23 -21.23 -6.50
C SER A 89 -36.07 -22.21 -6.63
N ARG A 90 -35.93 -23.12 -5.67
CA ARG A 90 -34.81 -24.06 -5.62
C ARG A 90 -34.90 -25.01 -6.82
N ASP A 91 -34.03 -24.80 -7.81
CA ASP A 91 -33.91 -25.68 -8.96
C ASP A 91 -33.28 -27.00 -8.51
N THR A 92 -34.06 -28.09 -8.54
CA THR A 92 -33.62 -29.42 -8.10
C THR A 92 -32.75 -30.14 -9.14
N GLY A 93 -32.34 -29.46 -10.20
CA GLY A 93 -31.50 -30.01 -11.25
C GLY A 93 -32.30 -30.71 -12.34
N ARG A 94 -31.68 -30.84 -13.51
CA ARG A 94 -32.23 -31.60 -14.65
C ARG A 94 -31.61 -33.00 -14.65
N ALA A 95 -32.38 -34.00 -15.08
CA ALA A 95 -31.84 -35.32 -15.36
C ALA A 95 -30.76 -35.18 -16.45
N VAL A 96 -29.52 -35.51 -16.10
CA VAL A 96 -28.40 -35.59 -17.04
C VAL A 96 -28.18 -37.07 -17.30
N ASP A 97 -28.41 -37.50 -18.53
CA ASP A 97 -28.01 -38.85 -18.96
C ASP A 97 -26.49 -38.81 -19.23
N LEU A 98 -25.75 -39.71 -18.57
CA LEU A 98 -24.30 -39.86 -18.70
C LEU A 98 -23.94 -40.98 -19.67
#